data_AF-A0A5T2X3V5-F1
#
_entry.id   AF-A0A5T2X3V5-F1
#
_cell.length_a   1.000
_cell.length_b   1.000
_cell.length_c   1.000
_cell.angle_alpha   90.00
_cell.angle_beta   90.00
_cell.angle_gamma   90.00
#
_symmetry.space_group_name_H-M   'P 1'
#
loop_
_entity.id
_entity.type
_entity.pdbx_description
1 polymer ?
#
loop_
_entity_poly.entity_id
_entity_poly.type
_entity_poly.pdbx_seq_one_letter_code
_entity_poly.pdbx_strand_id
1 'polypeptide(L)'
;AALTGASVKGSSDTGTGVQLADNAVVTEAVLNGTSASGDGVTFTGNVKMDDTSAAKLNASSTSGTGLKLADNANVSIQTITKVTQEKKDADGNPVLDADGNPETETITTQAPVTTPVTLTGTSEQGSGIATEGNVSISGIVLNGSTTADTGTGVSLGGNLTIADDISGVTAGATGNGTALVVNNASIHSDGYTDSGKDFVINASVSGNGTAIKTQGSSQLDEVVLNG
;
A
#
# COMPACT_ATOMS: atom_id res chain seq x y z
N ALA A 1 -6.21 12.44 -10.64
CA ALA A 1 -6.54 13.58 -9.74
C ALA A 1 -5.40 13.77 -8.75
N ALA A 2 -5.18 14.98 -8.22
CA ALA A 2 -4.14 15.24 -7.23
C ALA A 2 -4.78 15.66 -5.89
N LEU A 3 -4.27 15.10 -4.78
CA LEU A 3 -4.67 15.44 -3.43
C LEU A 3 -3.42 15.81 -2.63
N THR A 4 -3.32 17.09 -2.23
CA THR A 4 -2.14 17.59 -1.52
C THR A 4 -2.53 18.24 -0.20
N GLY A 5 -1.89 17.86 0.90
CA GLY A 5 -2.07 18.51 2.21
C GLY A 5 -3.43 18.27 2.88
N ALA A 6 -4.24 17.36 2.35
CA ALA A 6 -5.64 17.19 2.75
C ALA A 6 -5.83 16.08 3.80
N SER A 7 -6.91 16.18 4.57
CA SER A 7 -7.42 15.10 5.41
C SER A 7 -8.76 14.62 4.85
N VAL A 8 -8.82 13.36 4.43
CA VAL A 8 -10.03 12.72 3.89
C VAL A 8 -10.49 11.65 4.86
N LYS A 9 -11.78 11.70 5.22
CA LYS A 9 -12.46 10.66 5.98
C LYS A 9 -13.69 10.20 5.21
N GLY A 10 -13.68 8.96 4.76
CA GLY A 10 -14.78 8.30 4.10
C GLY A 10 -15.30 7.13 4.92
N SER A 11 -16.63 7.05 5.06
CA SER A 11 -17.30 5.95 5.76
C SER A 11 -18.43 5.42 4.89
N SER A 12 -18.59 4.11 4.84
CA SER A 12 -19.68 3.45 4.11
C SER A 12 -20.27 2.31 4.92
N ASP A 13 -21.54 1.98 4.67
CA ASP A 13 -22.15 0.78 5.26
C ASP A 13 -21.85 -0.47 4.43
N THR A 14 -21.87 -0.33 3.09
CA THR A 14 -21.78 -1.48 2.15
C THR A 14 -20.82 -1.24 0.98
N GLY A 15 -20.40 0.00 0.75
CA GLY A 15 -19.52 0.38 -0.34
C GLY A 15 -18.10 0.68 0.12
N THR A 16 -17.37 1.41 -0.71
CA THR A 16 -16.02 1.88 -0.42
C THR A 16 -16.03 3.12 0.46
N GLY A 17 -15.23 3.16 1.52
CA GLY A 17 -15.01 4.36 2.33
C GLY A 17 -14.27 5.45 1.55
N VAL A 18 -13.05 5.15 1.08
CA VAL A 18 -12.26 6.05 0.22
C VAL A 18 -11.77 5.28 -1.01
N GLN A 19 -11.95 5.85 -2.21
CA GLN A 19 -11.43 5.26 -3.44
C GLN A 19 -10.36 6.16 -4.07
N LEU A 20 -9.21 5.57 -4.41
CA LEU A 20 -8.20 6.17 -5.28
C LEU A 20 -8.21 5.41 -6.61
N ALA A 21 -8.42 6.14 -7.72
CA ALA A 21 -8.64 5.54 -9.02
C ALA A 21 -7.83 6.24 -10.14
N ASP A 22 -7.71 5.54 -11.27
CA ASP A 22 -7.17 5.98 -12.55
C ASP A 22 -5.72 6.44 -12.55
N ASN A 23 -5.46 7.67 -12.10
CA ASN A 23 -4.15 8.32 -12.07
C ASN A 23 -4.10 9.23 -10.84
N ALA A 24 -4.41 8.67 -9.68
CA ALA A 24 -4.43 9.39 -8.41
C ALA A 24 -3.01 9.69 -7.95
N VAL A 25 -2.76 10.93 -7.53
CA VAL A 25 -1.50 11.37 -6.92
C VAL A 25 -1.83 11.94 -5.55
N VAL A 26 -1.30 11.36 -4.49
CA VAL A 26 -1.59 11.75 -3.10
C VAL A 26 -0.30 12.12 -2.38
N THR A 27 -0.24 13.35 -1.88
CA THR A 27 0.96 13.89 -1.23
C THR A 27 0.61 14.65 0.03
N GLU A 28 1.37 14.48 1.11
CA GLU A 28 1.18 15.16 2.39
C GLU A 28 -0.26 15.05 2.94
N ALA A 29 -0.97 13.98 2.60
CA ALA A 29 -2.37 13.79 2.94
C ALA A 29 -2.56 12.75 4.05
N VAL A 30 -3.75 12.74 4.65
CA VAL A 30 -4.21 11.71 5.57
C VAL A 30 -5.47 11.10 4.98
N LEU A 31 -5.50 9.78 4.81
CA LEU A 31 -6.62 9.06 4.23
C LEU A 31 -7.18 8.07 5.26
N ASN A 32 -8.45 8.25 5.64
CA ASN A 32 -9.17 7.35 6.53
C ASN A 32 -10.39 6.81 5.79
N GLY A 33 -10.33 5.56 5.36
CA GLY A 33 -11.45 4.87 4.72
C GLY A 33 -11.94 3.72 5.60
N THR A 34 -13.22 3.78 5.98
CA THR A 34 -13.86 2.75 6.80
C THR A 34 -15.12 2.22 6.13
N SER A 35 -15.41 0.93 6.26
CA SER A 35 -16.69 0.36 5.80
C SER A 35 -17.25 -0.69 6.77
N ALA A 36 -18.57 -0.80 6.91
CA ALA A 36 -19.14 -1.86 7.74
C ALA A 36 -19.08 -3.23 7.04
N SER A 37 -19.45 -3.29 5.75
CA SER A 37 -19.48 -4.55 4.98
C SER A 37 -18.88 -4.46 3.58
N GLY A 38 -18.45 -3.27 3.16
CA GLY A 38 -17.68 -3.07 1.93
C GLY A 38 -16.20 -2.87 2.21
N ASP A 39 -15.53 -2.11 1.35
CA ASP A 39 -14.08 -1.89 1.44
C ASP A 39 -13.76 -0.59 2.18
N GLY A 40 -12.79 -0.60 3.09
CA GLY A 40 -12.33 0.62 3.77
C GLY A 40 -11.72 1.60 2.77
N VAL A 41 -10.64 1.17 2.13
CA VAL A 41 -9.98 1.88 1.03
C VAL A 41 -9.86 0.97 -0.19
N THR A 42 -10.14 1.50 -1.38
CA THR A 42 -9.96 0.79 -2.65
C THR A 42 -8.99 1.54 -3.55
N PHE A 43 -7.99 0.85 -4.10
CA PHE A 43 -7.10 1.33 -5.15
C PHE A 43 -7.43 0.66 -6.48
N THR A 44 -7.65 1.47 -7.51
CA THR A 44 -7.81 1.02 -8.90
C THR A 44 -6.96 1.88 -9.85
N GLY A 45 -6.51 1.33 -10.98
CA GLY A 45 -5.63 2.05 -11.91
C GLY A 45 -4.30 2.49 -11.29
N ASN A 46 -3.69 3.55 -11.81
CA ASN A 46 -2.39 4.04 -11.36
C ASN A 46 -2.53 4.96 -10.14
N VAL A 47 -1.94 4.58 -9.01
CA VAL A 47 -1.95 5.34 -7.77
C VAL A 47 -0.51 5.63 -7.34
N LYS A 48 -0.18 6.91 -7.20
CA LYS A 48 1.10 7.36 -6.66
C LYS A 48 0.86 8.03 -5.32
N MET A 49 1.61 7.62 -4.30
CA MET A 49 1.58 8.28 -2.99
C MET A 49 2.98 8.69 -2.59
N ASP A 50 3.10 9.72 -1.76
CA ASP A 50 4.33 9.93 -1.00
C ASP A 50 4.38 9.02 0.23
N ASP A 51 5.60 8.77 0.71
CA ASP A 51 5.87 7.96 1.91
C ASP A 51 5.09 8.45 3.14
N THR A 52 4.94 9.76 3.28
CA THR A 52 4.21 10.40 4.38
C THR A 52 2.71 10.11 4.35
N SER A 53 2.07 10.17 3.19
CA SER A 53 0.64 9.87 3.04
C SER A 53 0.37 8.38 3.18
N ALA A 54 1.25 7.56 2.61
CA ALA A 54 1.16 6.10 2.68
C ALA A 54 1.24 5.61 4.14
N ALA A 55 2.18 6.14 4.93
CA ALA A 55 2.30 5.82 6.35
C ALA A 55 1.09 6.26 7.21
N LYS A 56 0.27 7.20 6.71
CA LYS A 56 -0.93 7.71 7.39
C LYS A 56 -2.23 7.13 6.82
N LEU A 57 -2.15 6.20 5.88
CA LEU A 57 -3.31 5.50 5.34
C LEU A 57 -3.93 4.62 6.44
N ASN A 58 -5.20 4.85 6.71
CA ASN A 58 -6.01 4.01 7.58
C ASN A 58 -7.16 3.40 6.77
N ALA A 59 -7.08 2.09 6.54
CA ALA A 59 -8.01 1.34 5.73
C ALA A 59 -8.59 0.19 6.55
N SER A 60 -9.87 0.30 6.92
CA SER A 60 -10.51 -0.69 7.79
C SER A 60 -11.92 -1.09 7.35
N SER A 61 -12.31 -2.32 7.68
CA SER A 61 -13.68 -2.78 7.49
C SER A 61 -14.13 -3.67 8.65
N THR A 62 -15.44 -3.79 8.89
CA THR A 62 -15.94 -4.76 9.88
C THR A 62 -16.06 -6.15 9.25
N SER A 63 -16.73 -6.30 8.12
CA SER A 63 -16.91 -7.62 7.47
C SER A 63 -16.48 -7.68 6.00
N GLY A 64 -16.05 -6.57 5.41
CA GLY A 64 -15.47 -6.53 4.06
C GLY A 64 -13.94 -6.42 4.08
N THR A 65 -13.37 -5.74 3.08
CA THR A 65 -11.90 -5.60 2.97
C THR A 65 -11.41 -4.33 3.65
N GLY A 66 -10.35 -4.37 4.45
CA GLY A 66 -9.71 -3.15 4.95
C GLY A 66 -9.16 -2.32 3.79
N LEU A 67 -8.18 -2.87 3.08
CA LEU A 67 -7.58 -2.28 1.87
C LEU A 67 -7.70 -3.24 0.68
N LYS A 68 -8.39 -2.81 -0.38
CA LYS A 68 -8.54 -3.55 -1.63
C LYS A 68 -7.70 -2.95 -2.75
N LEU A 69 -6.93 -3.78 -3.44
CA LEU A 69 -6.26 -3.43 -4.69
C LEU A 69 -6.91 -4.23 -5.82
N ALA A 70 -7.50 -3.55 -6.81
CA ALA A 70 -8.27 -4.20 -7.86
C ALA A 70 -8.16 -3.48 -9.21
N ASP A 71 -8.72 -4.09 -10.25
CA ASP A 71 -8.96 -3.44 -11.55
C ASP A 71 -7.73 -2.76 -12.17
N ASN A 72 -6.62 -3.50 -12.27
CA ASN A 72 -5.33 -3.01 -12.80
C ASN A 72 -4.66 -1.98 -11.89
N ALA A 73 -4.79 -2.14 -10.57
CA ALA A 73 -4.11 -1.30 -9.60
C ALA A 73 -2.58 -1.36 -9.80
N ASN A 74 -1.96 -0.22 -10.07
CA ASN A 74 -0.52 -0.04 -10.13
C ASN A 74 -0.13 1.02 -9.11
N VAL A 75 0.40 0.59 -7.97
CA VAL A 75 0.59 1.43 -6.79
C VAL A 75 2.08 1.59 -6.52
N SER A 76 2.56 2.83 -6.49
CA SER A 76 3.97 3.15 -6.25
C SER A 76 4.15 4.24 -5.20
N ILE A 77 5.11 4.07 -4.31
CA ILE A 77 5.46 5.06 -3.28
C ILE A 77 6.75 5.81 -3.66
N GLN A 78 6.74 7.12 -3.46
CA GLN A 78 7.89 7.99 -3.68
C GLN A 78 8.25 8.77 -2.41
N THR A 79 9.52 9.07 -2.23
CA THR A 79 9.93 10.09 -1.25
C THR A 79 9.86 11.46 -1.91
N ILE A 80 9.17 12.38 -1.24
CA ILE A 80 9.13 13.80 -1.62
C ILE A 80 10.04 14.57 -0.68
N THR A 81 11.10 15.17 -1.22
CA THR A 81 11.98 16.04 -0.44
C THR A 81 11.71 17.49 -0.81
N LYS A 82 11.45 18.32 0.20
CA LYS A 82 11.29 19.77 0.07
C LYS A 82 12.44 20.47 0.79
N VAL A 83 13.22 21.24 0.06
CA VAL A 83 14.32 22.05 0.62
C VAL A 83 14.02 23.51 0.37
N THR A 84 13.91 24.28 1.45
CA THR A 84 13.93 25.74 1.36
C THR A 84 15.38 26.19 1.38
N GLN A 85 15.80 26.88 0.34
CA GLN A 85 17.17 27.34 0.13
C GLN A 85 17.18 28.78 -0.35
N GLU A 86 18.33 29.45 -0.22
CA GLU A 86 18.54 30.73 -0.88
C GLU A 86 18.44 30.54 -2.39
N LYS A 87 17.63 31.38 -3.03
CA LYS A 87 17.51 31.42 -4.48
C LYS A 87 18.80 32.00 -5.06
N LYS A 88 19.35 31.32 -6.07
CA LYS A 88 20.58 31.74 -6.74
C LYS A 88 20.32 32.23 -8.16
N ASP A 89 21.05 33.26 -8.58
CA ASP A 89 21.07 33.69 -9.97
C ASP A 89 21.91 32.75 -10.86
N ALA A 90 22.01 33.06 -12.16
CA ALA A 90 22.77 32.24 -13.12
C ALA A 90 24.27 32.14 -12.80
N ASP A 91 24.81 33.09 -12.03
CA ASP A 91 26.20 33.16 -11.61
C ASP A 91 26.42 32.49 -10.22
N GLY A 92 25.34 32.04 -9.57
CA GLY A 92 25.37 31.35 -8.28
C GLY A 92 25.31 32.26 -7.05
N ASN A 93 25.04 33.56 -7.22
CA ASN A 93 24.91 34.53 -6.12
C ASN A 93 23.48 34.54 -5.55
N PRO A 94 23.28 34.85 -4.25
CA PRO A 94 21.94 35.00 -3.68
C PRO A 94 21.17 36.12 -4.39
N VAL A 95 19.93 35.81 -4.80
CA VAL A 95 18.96 36.83 -5.23
C VAL A 95 18.49 37.56 -3.99
N LEU A 96 18.51 38.90 -3.99
CA LEU A 96 18.11 39.72 -2.84
C LEU A 96 16.72 40.34 -3.06
N ASP A 97 15.95 40.48 -1.98
CA ASP A 97 14.70 41.23 -1.94
C ASP A 97 14.93 42.76 -1.91
N ALA A 98 13.85 43.53 -1.84
CA ALA A 98 13.91 44.99 -1.80
C ALA A 98 14.60 45.57 -0.54
N ASP A 99 14.69 44.79 0.53
CA ASP A 99 15.32 45.15 1.79
C ASP A 99 16.78 44.66 1.86
N GLY A 100 17.25 43.96 0.83
CA GLY A 100 18.61 43.43 0.72
C GLY A 100 18.83 42.07 1.40
N ASN A 101 17.77 41.36 1.77
CA ASN A 101 17.86 40.01 2.34
C ASN A 101 17.80 38.96 1.22
N PRO A 102 18.46 37.79 1.37
CA PRO A 102 18.34 36.70 0.41
C PRO A 102 16.88 36.23 0.24
N GLU A 103 16.39 36.21 -0.99
CA GLU A 103 15.17 35.49 -1.36
C GLU A 103 15.39 33.98 -1.16
N THR A 104 14.32 33.29 -0.74
CA THR A 104 14.32 31.83 -0.65
C THR A 104 13.40 31.21 -1.69
N GLU A 105 13.73 30.00 -2.09
CA GLU A 105 12.90 29.14 -2.94
C GLU A 105 12.75 27.76 -2.30
N THR A 106 11.65 27.08 -2.61
CA THR A 106 11.44 25.69 -2.20
C THR A 106 11.63 24.79 -3.41
N ILE A 107 12.67 23.97 -3.38
CA ILE A 107 12.91 22.93 -4.38
C ILE A 107 12.22 21.65 -3.90
N THR A 108 11.41 21.06 -4.78
CA THR A 108 10.74 19.77 -4.53
C THR A 108 11.32 18.72 -5.46
N THR A 109 11.83 17.62 -4.90
CA THR A 109 12.30 16.45 -5.66
C THR A 109 11.46 15.22 -5.33
N GLN A 110 11.38 14.31 -6.29
CA GLN A 110 10.66 13.04 -6.17
C GLN A 110 11.60 11.92 -6.59
N ALA A 111 11.66 10.86 -5.79
CA ALA A 111 12.41 9.64 -6.09
C ALA A 111 11.65 8.42 -5.57
N PRO A 112 11.81 7.23 -6.17
CA PRO A 112 11.34 5.98 -5.58
C PRO A 112 11.87 5.82 -4.15
N VAL A 113 11.08 5.21 -3.27
CA VAL A 113 11.55 4.88 -1.93
C VAL A 113 12.63 3.80 -1.97
N THR A 114 13.60 3.87 -1.06
CA THR A 114 14.66 2.85 -0.89
C THR A 114 14.42 1.92 0.29
N THR A 115 13.44 2.26 1.14
CA THR A 115 12.92 1.44 2.23
C THR A 115 11.43 1.33 2.00
N PRO A 116 10.83 0.13 2.08
CA PRO A 116 9.42 -0.01 1.77
C PRO A 116 8.55 0.67 2.83
N VAL A 117 7.41 1.17 2.39
CA VAL A 117 6.39 1.76 3.26
C VAL A 117 5.27 0.74 3.49
N THR A 118 4.89 0.56 4.74
CA THR A 118 3.82 -0.37 5.09
C THR A 118 2.46 0.24 4.81
N LEU A 119 1.68 -0.40 3.92
CA LEU A 119 0.25 -0.12 3.77
C LEU A 119 -0.53 -1.12 4.60
N THR A 120 -1.28 -0.63 5.58
CA THR A 120 -2.04 -1.49 6.50
C THR A 120 -3.51 -1.55 6.09
N GLY A 121 -4.05 -2.77 6.04
CA GLY A 121 -5.48 -3.02 5.91
C GLY A 121 -5.97 -3.90 7.06
N THR A 122 -7.03 -3.48 7.75
CA THR A 122 -7.59 -4.24 8.87
C THR A 122 -9.04 -4.62 8.61
N SER A 123 -9.42 -5.85 9.00
CA SER A 123 -10.83 -6.23 9.01
C SER A 123 -11.17 -7.03 10.25
N GLU A 124 -12.37 -6.89 10.81
CA GLU A 124 -12.75 -7.76 11.93
C GLU A 124 -12.96 -9.19 11.43
N GLN A 125 -13.87 -9.36 10.47
CA GLN A 125 -14.37 -10.65 10.00
C GLN A 125 -14.11 -10.91 8.52
N GLY A 126 -13.76 -9.89 7.74
CA GLY A 126 -13.48 -10.00 6.31
C GLY A 126 -11.98 -10.15 6.02
N SER A 127 -11.49 -9.48 4.98
CA SER A 127 -10.06 -9.50 4.63
C SER A 127 -9.36 -8.23 5.09
N GLY A 128 -8.21 -8.30 5.77
CA GLY A 128 -7.42 -7.12 6.06
C GLY A 128 -6.97 -6.44 4.76
N ILE A 129 -6.34 -7.21 3.87
CA ILE A 129 -6.01 -6.80 2.50
C ILE A 129 -6.56 -7.83 1.51
N ALA A 130 -7.08 -7.35 0.38
CA ALA A 130 -7.41 -8.21 -0.77
C ALA A 130 -6.83 -7.67 -2.07
N THR A 131 -6.36 -8.59 -2.92
CA THR A 131 -5.94 -8.28 -4.30
C THR A 131 -6.83 -9.03 -5.28
N GLU A 132 -7.25 -8.36 -6.36
CA GLU A 132 -8.09 -8.92 -7.43
C GLU A 132 -7.68 -8.33 -8.79
N GLY A 133 -7.91 -9.07 -9.88
CA GLY A 133 -7.56 -8.62 -11.22
C GLY A 133 -6.04 -8.60 -11.43
N ASN A 134 -5.50 -7.56 -12.06
CA ASN A 134 -4.04 -7.36 -12.15
C ASN A 134 -3.64 -6.28 -11.14
N VAL A 135 -2.63 -6.58 -10.33
CA VAL A 135 -2.11 -5.67 -9.31
C VAL A 135 -0.60 -5.62 -9.44
N SER A 136 -0.03 -4.42 -9.39
CA SER A 136 1.41 -4.18 -9.31
C SER A 136 1.68 -3.25 -8.14
N ILE A 137 2.68 -3.58 -7.32
CA ILE A 137 3.12 -2.76 -6.20
C ILE A 137 4.62 -2.45 -6.28
N SER A 138 4.99 -1.24 -5.86
CA SER A 138 6.38 -0.80 -5.74
C SER A 138 6.58 0.12 -4.53
N GLY A 139 7.62 -0.16 -3.74
CA GLY A 139 7.94 0.54 -2.50
C GLY A 139 7.02 0.19 -1.33
N ILE A 140 6.34 -0.95 -1.38
CA ILE A 140 5.19 -1.25 -0.49
C ILE A 140 5.34 -2.59 0.21
N VAL A 141 5.15 -2.61 1.53
CA VAL A 141 4.77 -3.84 2.25
C VAL A 141 3.27 -3.82 2.50
N LEU A 142 2.53 -4.75 1.90
CA LEU A 142 1.12 -4.97 2.21
C LEU A 142 1.01 -5.69 3.55
N ASN A 143 0.48 -5.03 4.56
CA ASN A 143 0.30 -5.59 5.91
C ASN A 143 -1.19 -5.75 6.24
N GLY A 144 -1.73 -6.94 5.96
CA GLY A 144 -3.13 -7.26 6.20
C GLY A 144 -3.32 -7.99 7.51
N SER A 145 -4.27 -7.55 8.34
CA SER A 145 -4.57 -8.23 9.60
C SER A 145 -6.06 -8.31 9.92
N THR A 146 -6.41 -9.28 10.77
CA THR A 146 -7.75 -9.36 11.36
C THR A 146 -7.75 -9.16 12.86
N THR A 147 -8.87 -8.67 13.38
CA THR A 147 -9.06 -8.44 14.81
C THR A 147 -10.05 -9.40 15.45
N ALA A 148 -10.88 -10.11 14.68
CA ALA A 148 -11.78 -11.14 15.17
C ALA A 148 -11.39 -12.56 14.71
N ASP A 149 -11.97 -13.55 15.38
CA ASP A 149 -11.57 -14.96 15.34
C ASP A 149 -11.84 -15.70 14.02
N THR A 150 -12.36 -15.05 12.96
CA THR A 150 -12.78 -15.74 11.72
C THR A 150 -12.36 -15.05 10.42
N GLY A 151 -11.66 -13.91 10.49
CA GLY A 151 -11.26 -13.15 9.31
C GLY A 151 -10.06 -13.72 8.54
N THR A 152 -9.75 -13.10 7.41
CA THR A 152 -8.53 -13.35 6.62
C THR A 152 -7.56 -12.16 6.70
N GLY A 153 -6.29 -12.37 7.05
CA GLY A 153 -5.32 -11.28 7.09
C GLY A 153 -5.09 -10.67 5.70
N VAL A 154 -4.60 -11.48 4.77
CA VAL A 154 -4.39 -11.14 3.36
C VAL A 154 -5.02 -12.20 2.47
N SER A 155 -5.85 -11.77 1.51
CA SER A 155 -6.41 -12.60 0.46
C SER A 155 -5.80 -12.22 -0.88
N LEU A 156 -4.98 -13.11 -1.45
CA LEU A 156 -4.35 -12.92 -2.75
C LEU A 156 -5.15 -13.64 -3.84
N GLY A 157 -5.57 -12.89 -4.86
CA GLY A 157 -6.29 -13.38 -6.02
C GLY A 157 -5.90 -12.61 -7.28
N GLY A 158 -6.12 -13.20 -8.46
CA GLY A 158 -5.69 -12.60 -9.71
C GLY A 158 -4.17 -12.58 -9.88
N ASN A 159 -3.62 -11.60 -10.57
CA ASN A 159 -2.18 -11.47 -10.81
C ASN A 159 -1.62 -10.39 -9.88
N LEU A 160 -0.67 -10.75 -9.01
CA LEU A 160 0.09 -9.81 -8.20
C LEU A 160 1.53 -9.76 -8.71
N THR A 161 1.98 -8.57 -9.07
CA THR A 161 3.36 -8.30 -9.50
C THR A 161 4.06 -7.47 -8.44
N ILE A 162 5.23 -7.95 -8.01
CA ILE A 162 6.13 -7.24 -7.09
C ILE A 162 7.21 -6.59 -7.95
N ALA A 163 7.09 -5.28 -8.19
CA ALA A 163 7.86 -4.61 -9.25
C ALA A 163 9.27 -4.16 -8.83
N ASP A 164 9.64 -4.34 -7.56
CA ASP A 164 10.96 -4.03 -7.02
C ASP A 164 11.39 -5.06 -5.96
N ASP A 165 12.63 -4.95 -5.50
CA ASP A 165 13.26 -5.91 -4.58
C ASP A 165 13.02 -5.58 -3.09
N ILE A 166 12.15 -4.61 -2.80
CA ILE A 166 11.83 -4.17 -1.43
C ILE A 166 10.37 -4.39 -1.04
N SER A 167 9.48 -4.56 -2.01
CA SER A 167 8.04 -4.72 -1.77
C SER A 167 7.71 -6.10 -1.21
N GLY A 168 6.75 -6.15 -0.28
CA GLY A 168 6.50 -7.31 0.56
C GLY A 168 5.01 -7.58 0.81
N VAL A 169 4.71 -8.77 1.35
CA VAL A 169 3.41 -9.09 1.91
C VAL A 169 3.60 -9.69 3.31
N THR A 170 2.91 -9.13 4.29
CA THR A 170 2.79 -9.66 5.64
C THR A 170 1.32 -9.84 5.99
N ALA A 171 0.98 -11.01 6.50
CA ALA A 171 -0.38 -11.42 6.77
C ALA A 171 -0.54 -11.86 8.23
N GLY A 172 -1.54 -11.33 8.92
CA GLY A 172 -1.83 -11.64 10.31
C GLY A 172 -3.29 -12.04 10.51
N ALA A 173 -3.55 -13.01 11.35
CA ALA A 173 -4.92 -13.27 11.82
C ALA A 173 -4.95 -13.64 13.31
N THR A 174 -6.12 -13.53 13.92
CA THR A 174 -6.38 -13.91 15.31
C THR A 174 -7.39 -15.04 15.42
N GLY A 175 -7.42 -15.71 16.56
CA GLY A 175 -8.41 -16.73 16.89
C GLY A 175 -8.35 -17.92 15.91
N ASN A 176 -9.47 -18.18 15.23
CA ASN A 176 -9.60 -19.25 14.22
C ASN A 176 -9.50 -18.72 12.77
N GLY A 177 -9.04 -17.47 12.58
CA GLY A 177 -8.91 -16.84 11.26
C GLY A 177 -7.83 -17.47 10.39
N THR A 178 -7.73 -17.00 9.14
CA THR A 178 -6.65 -17.43 8.22
C THR A 178 -5.71 -16.26 7.96
N ALA A 179 -4.41 -16.37 8.22
CA ALA A 179 -3.51 -15.24 7.99
C ALA A 179 -3.38 -14.96 6.49
N LEU A 180 -2.95 -15.92 5.68
CA LEU A 180 -2.82 -15.79 4.23
C LEU A 180 -3.73 -16.77 3.48
N VAL A 181 -4.57 -16.26 2.58
CA VAL A 181 -5.27 -17.04 1.57
C VAL A 181 -4.67 -16.72 0.20
N VAL A 182 -4.26 -17.75 -0.55
CA VAL A 182 -3.86 -17.64 -1.95
C VAL A 182 -4.89 -18.41 -2.79
N ASN A 183 -5.71 -17.70 -3.56
CA ASN A 183 -6.86 -18.28 -4.24
C ASN A 183 -6.92 -17.89 -5.72
N ASN A 184 -6.57 -18.84 -6.61
CA ASN A 184 -6.44 -18.57 -8.05
C ASN A 184 -5.56 -17.33 -8.32
N ALA A 185 -4.40 -17.29 -7.65
CA ALA A 185 -3.48 -16.17 -7.75
C ALA A 185 -2.24 -16.56 -8.55
N SER A 186 -1.80 -15.67 -9.44
CA SER A 186 -0.46 -15.71 -10.03
C SER A 186 0.38 -14.63 -9.36
N ILE A 187 1.42 -15.03 -8.63
CA ILE A 187 2.32 -14.08 -7.97
C ILE A 187 3.64 -14.09 -8.73
N HIS A 188 4.00 -12.92 -9.26
CA HIS A 188 5.23 -12.69 -10.00
C HIS A 188 6.14 -11.79 -9.17
N SER A 189 7.28 -12.32 -8.73
CA SER A 189 8.27 -11.58 -7.97
C SER A 189 9.29 -10.90 -8.89
N ASP A 190 8.83 -10.21 -9.93
CA ASP A 190 9.66 -9.64 -11.01
C ASP A 190 10.80 -8.73 -10.52
N GLY A 191 10.64 -8.09 -9.35
CA GLY A 191 11.67 -7.27 -8.72
C GLY A 191 12.77 -8.07 -8.02
N TYR A 192 12.52 -9.32 -7.65
CA TYR A 192 13.42 -10.21 -6.92
C TYR A 192 14.26 -11.06 -7.87
N THR A 193 15.05 -10.42 -8.73
CA THR A 193 15.88 -11.11 -9.75
C THR A 193 17.27 -11.52 -9.25
N ASP A 194 17.69 -11.02 -8.10
CA ASP A 194 19.00 -11.31 -7.52
C ASP A 194 19.05 -12.73 -6.96
N SER A 195 20.06 -13.50 -7.37
CA SER A 195 20.27 -14.86 -6.86
C SER A 195 20.37 -14.89 -5.33
N GLY A 196 19.50 -15.67 -4.69
CA GLY A 196 19.45 -15.81 -3.23
C GLY A 196 18.58 -14.77 -2.51
N LYS A 197 17.87 -13.92 -3.25
CA LYS A 197 16.78 -13.10 -2.71
C LYS A 197 15.44 -13.69 -3.13
N ASP A 198 14.85 -14.49 -2.26
CA ASP A 198 13.50 -15.01 -2.49
C ASP A 198 12.46 -13.96 -2.05
N PHE A 199 11.34 -13.88 -2.78
CA PHE A 199 10.19 -13.11 -2.31
C PHE A 199 9.47 -13.90 -1.23
N VAL A 200 9.57 -13.45 0.03
CA VAL A 200 8.98 -14.13 1.18
C VAL A 200 7.68 -13.47 1.61
N ILE A 201 6.60 -14.24 1.65
CA ILE A 201 5.35 -13.84 2.30
C ILE A 201 5.32 -14.42 3.70
N ASN A 202 5.24 -13.55 4.71
CA ASN A 202 5.14 -13.96 6.11
C ASN A 202 3.69 -13.95 6.55
N ALA A 203 3.18 -15.09 6.96
CA ALA A 203 1.85 -15.28 7.51
C ALA A 203 1.97 -15.71 8.97
N SER A 204 1.15 -15.15 9.85
CA SER A 204 1.18 -15.50 11.27
C SER A 204 -0.21 -15.47 11.88
N VAL A 205 -0.50 -16.46 12.73
CA VAL A 205 -1.77 -16.52 13.46
C VAL A 205 -1.50 -16.47 14.95
N SER A 206 -2.20 -15.56 15.63
CA SER A 206 -2.31 -15.58 17.08
C SER A 206 -3.58 -16.33 17.47
N GLY A 207 -3.49 -17.65 17.68
CA GLY A 207 -4.63 -18.51 17.98
C GLY A 207 -4.51 -19.91 17.37
N ASN A 208 -5.67 -20.53 17.11
CA ASN A 208 -5.77 -21.89 16.52
C ASN A 208 -6.14 -21.87 15.03
N GLY A 209 -6.04 -20.70 14.39
CA GLY A 209 -6.39 -20.50 12.98
C GLY A 209 -5.36 -21.09 12.01
N THR A 210 -5.53 -20.77 10.74
CA THR A 210 -4.69 -21.28 9.65
C THR A 210 -3.67 -20.23 9.22
N ALA A 211 -2.38 -20.52 9.30
CA ALA A 211 -1.35 -19.58 8.83
C ALA A 211 -1.48 -19.34 7.31
N ILE A 212 -1.45 -20.41 6.51
CA ILE A 212 -1.47 -20.33 5.06
C ILE A 212 -2.52 -21.30 4.51
N LYS A 213 -3.37 -20.80 3.63
CA LYS A 213 -4.34 -21.59 2.87
C LYS A 213 -4.20 -21.30 1.38
N THR A 214 -3.78 -22.30 0.61
CA THR A 214 -3.75 -22.24 -0.86
C THR A 214 -4.96 -22.99 -1.42
N GLN A 215 -5.69 -22.38 -2.36
CA GLN A 215 -6.85 -23.00 -3.01
C GLN A 215 -6.97 -22.57 -4.47
N GLY A 216 -7.63 -23.40 -5.28
CA GLY A 216 -7.73 -23.16 -6.72
C GLY A 216 -6.40 -23.41 -7.45
N SER A 217 -6.29 -22.82 -8.64
CA SER A 217 -5.12 -22.97 -9.51
C SER A 217 -4.22 -21.73 -9.37
N SER A 218 -3.33 -21.75 -8.38
CA SER A 218 -2.37 -20.66 -8.16
C SER A 218 -1.01 -20.97 -8.79
N GLN A 219 -0.34 -19.92 -9.28
CA GLN A 219 1.01 -19.95 -9.82
C GLN A 219 1.89 -19.05 -8.95
N LEU A 220 2.96 -19.60 -8.41
CA LEU A 220 3.87 -18.91 -7.51
C LEU A 220 5.26 -18.96 -8.15
N ASP A 221 5.71 -17.84 -8.72
CA ASP A 221 7.03 -17.73 -9.32
C ASP A 221 8.03 -17.21 -8.27
N GLU A 222 9.00 -18.04 -7.88
CA GLU A 222 10.04 -17.70 -6.90
C GLU A 222 9.52 -17.13 -5.56
N VAL A 223 8.32 -17.56 -5.15
CA VAL A 223 7.68 -17.15 -3.89
C VAL A 223 7.89 -18.19 -2.79
N VAL A 224 8.39 -17.73 -1.64
CA VAL A 224 8.45 -18.51 -0.41
C VAL A 224 7.31 -18.10 0.51
N LEU A 225 6.50 -19.07 0.92
CA LEU A 225 5.45 -18.86 1.92
C LEU A 225 5.95 -19.33 3.30
N ASN A 226 6.01 -18.39 4.26
CA ASN A 226 6.43 -18.64 5.64
C ASN A 226 5.24 -18.47 6.57
N GLY A 227 4.90 -19.48 7.38
CA GLY A 227 3.66 -19.55 8.17
C GLY A 227 3.87 -20.06 9.59
#